data_AF-A0A9D1DEV9-F1
#
_entry.id   AF-A0A9D1DEV9-F1
#
_cell.length_a   1.000
_cell.length_b   1.000
_cell.length_c   1.000
_cell.angle_alpha   90.00
_cell.angle_beta   90.00
_cell.angle_gamma   90.00
#
_symmetry.space_group_name_H-M   'P 1'
#
loop_
_entity.id
_entity.type
_entity.pdbx_description
1 polymer ?
#
loop_
_entity_poly.entity_id
_entity_poly.type
_entity_poly.pdbx_seq_one_letter_code
_entity_poly.pdbx_strand_id
1 'polypeptide(L)'
;MKKERFEQKCVPPGFPFSSELTYFTVGILCAALYSLRFVLDYWNARHALFRQNPLTGEWVLEEGARIAPFSEILGSALTGFLILACSLLVFVVLHYQSHFHGSRSIYLMRRLPDRWELHRRCLVGPVLGILCCVVTAGILLLLYFAVYRFATPQECLTPLGGELYGRA
;
A
#
# COMPACT_ATOMS: atom_id res chain seq x y z
N MET A 1 -24.00 -13.17 -19.14
CA MET A 1 -23.19 -13.53 -20.34
C MET A 1 -21.78 -12.94 -20.41
N LYS A 2 -21.52 -11.61 -20.47
CA LYS A 2 -20.11 -11.11 -20.56
C LYS A 2 -19.28 -11.35 -19.29
N LYS A 3 -19.90 -11.21 -18.12
CA LYS A 3 -19.25 -11.33 -16.80
C LYS A 3 -18.79 -12.77 -16.50
N GLU A 4 -19.68 -13.74 -16.68
CA GLU A 4 -19.41 -15.17 -16.45
C GLU A 4 -18.29 -15.72 -17.36
N ARG A 5 -18.22 -15.24 -18.61
CA ARG A 5 -17.18 -15.64 -19.56
C ARG A 5 -15.80 -15.09 -19.20
N PHE A 6 -15.76 -13.94 -18.52
CA PHE A 6 -14.52 -13.33 -18.03
C PHE A 6 -14.04 -14.05 -16.76
N GLU A 7 -14.96 -14.34 -15.84
CA GLU A 7 -14.70 -15.10 -14.62
C GLU A 7 -14.15 -16.51 -14.92
N GLN A 8 -14.73 -17.23 -15.90
CA GLN A 8 -14.21 -18.54 -16.35
C GLN A 8 -12.82 -18.48 -17.01
N LYS A 9 -12.42 -17.34 -17.56
CA LYS A 9 -11.11 -17.16 -18.20
C LYS A 9 -10.01 -16.75 -17.22
N CYS A 10 -10.36 -16.13 -16.10
CA CYS A 10 -9.41 -15.56 -15.17
C CYS A 10 -9.17 -16.40 -13.92
N VAL A 11 -10.01 -17.42 -13.65
CA VAL A 11 -9.96 -18.19 -12.39
C VAL A 11 -10.06 -19.70 -12.68
N PRO A 12 -9.34 -20.57 -11.93
CA PRO A 12 -9.56 -22.01 -12.02
C PRO A 12 -11.01 -22.40 -11.66
N PRO A 13 -11.58 -23.40 -12.35
CA PRO A 13 -12.96 -23.83 -12.11
C PRO A 13 -13.11 -24.37 -10.68
N GLY A 14 -14.05 -23.80 -9.91
CA GLY A 14 -14.34 -24.20 -8.53
C GLY A 14 -14.05 -23.15 -7.46
N PHE A 15 -13.46 -22.00 -7.82
CA PHE A 15 -13.18 -20.92 -6.86
C PHE A 15 -14.14 -19.73 -7.02
N PRO A 16 -14.78 -19.24 -5.95
CA PRO A 16 -15.69 -18.08 -6.02
C PRO A 16 -14.88 -16.78 -6.17
N PHE A 17 -14.80 -16.26 -7.39
CA PHE A 17 -14.10 -15.02 -7.75
C PHE A 17 -14.54 -13.80 -6.92
N SER A 18 -15.83 -13.72 -6.58
CA SER A 18 -16.39 -12.63 -5.78
C SER A 18 -15.81 -12.57 -4.37
N SER A 19 -15.51 -13.73 -3.77
CA SER A 19 -14.93 -13.80 -2.43
C SER A 19 -13.49 -13.29 -2.42
N GLU A 20 -12.66 -13.70 -3.39
CA GLU A 20 -11.28 -13.17 -3.53
C GLU A 20 -11.26 -11.66 -3.70
N LEU A 21 -12.10 -11.13 -4.60
CA LEU A 21 -12.23 -9.69 -4.78
C LEU A 21 -12.66 -8.97 -3.50
N THR A 22 -13.57 -9.57 -2.72
CA THR A 22 -14.00 -9.00 -1.44
C THR A 22 -12.85 -8.97 -0.43
N TYR A 23 -12.03 -10.02 -0.35
CA TYR A 23 -10.83 -10.01 0.48
C TYR A 23 -9.85 -8.93 0.05
N PHE A 24 -9.65 -8.75 -1.26
CA PHE A 24 -8.75 -7.73 -1.79
C PHE A 24 -9.27 -6.32 -1.52
N THR A 25 -10.57 -6.06 -1.74
CA THR A 25 -11.16 -4.74 -1.49
C THR A 25 -11.16 -4.39 -0.01
N VAL A 26 -11.53 -5.33 0.86
CA VAL A 26 -11.47 -5.14 2.32
C VAL A 26 -10.03 -4.94 2.78
N GLY A 27 -9.08 -5.73 2.27
CA GLY A 27 -7.66 -5.59 2.56
C GLY A 27 -7.11 -4.21 2.19
N ILE A 28 -7.41 -3.74 0.98
CA ILE A 28 -7.01 -2.39 0.51
C ILE A 28 -7.65 -1.32 1.39
N LEU A 29 -8.94 -1.45 1.71
CA LEU A 29 -9.65 -0.50 2.57
C LEU A 29 -9.02 -0.44 3.96
N CYS A 30 -8.73 -1.58 4.59
CA CYS A 30 -8.07 -1.63 5.88
C CYS A 30 -6.65 -1.04 5.83
N ALA A 31 -5.87 -1.34 4.78
CA ALA A 31 -4.53 -0.77 4.60
C ALA A 31 -4.58 0.76 4.41
N ALA A 32 -5.56 1.26 3.66
CA ALA A 32 -5.77 2.70 3.46
C ALA A 32 -6.24 3.39 4.75
N LEU A 33 -7.14 2.77 5.52
CA LEU A 33 -7.56 3.29 6.83
C LEU A 33 -6.39 3.33 7.82
N TYR A 34 -5.56 2.28 7.82
CA TYR A 34 -4.35 2.25 8.63
C TYR A 34 -3.35 3.34 8.21
N SER A 35 -3.21 3.63 6.92
CA SER A 35 -2.31 4.68 6.43
C SER A 35 -2.74 6.09 6.81
N LEU A 36 -4.03 6.32 7.16
CA LEU A 36 -4.49 7.60 7.70
C LEU A 36 -3.81 7.99 9.02
N ARG A 37 -3.17 7.03 9.70
CA ARG A 37 -2.30 7.33 10.85
C ARG A 37 -1.23 8.37 10.52
N PHE A 38 -0.71 8.39 9.29
CA PHE A 38 0.21 9.44 8.83
C PHE A 38 -0.35 10.85 9.05
N VAL A 39 -1.65 11.04 8.79
CA VAL A 39 -2.29 12.36 8.94
C VAL A 39 -2.30 12.78 10.41
N LEU A 40 -2.55 11.84 11.32
CA LEU A 40 -2.53 12.08 12.76
C LEU A 40 -1.11 12.40 13.25
N ASP A 41 -0.14 11.59 12.85
CA ASP A 41 1.26 11.76 13.24
C ASP A 41 1.83 13.08 12.69
N TYR A 42 1.49 13.42 11.44
CA TYR A 42 1.83 14.70 10.83
C TYR A 42 1.14 15.89 11.54
N TRP A 43 -0.14 15.76 11.87
CA TRP A 43 -0.90 16.79 12.58
C TRP A 43 -0.27 17.08 13.94
N ASN A 44 0.10 16.04 14.69
CA ASN A 44 0.76 16.16 15.98
C ASN A 44 2.15 16.79 15.83
N ALA A 45 2.96 16.33 14.86
CA ALA A 45 4.27 16.89 14.58
C ALA A 45 4.20 18.37 14.19
N ARG A 46 3.18 18.76 13.41
CA ARG A 46 2.94 20.15 13.02
C ARG A 46 2.50 21.00 14.21
N HIS A 47 1.60 20.51 15.06
CA HIS A 47 1.18 21.24 16.26
C HIS A 47 2.31 21.46 17.25
N ALA A 48 3.26 20.53 17.34
CA ALA A 48 4.45 20.69 18.17
C ALA A 48 5.35 21.86 17.75
N LEU A 49 5.22 22.37 16.52
CA LEU A 49 5.96 23.56 16.05
C LEU A 49 5.39 24.88 16.59
N PHE A 50 4.13 24.87 17.01
CA PHE A 50 3.44 26.06 17.48
C PHE A 50 3.40 26.04 19.01
N ARG A 51 4.00 27.06 19.62
CA ARG A 51 3.86 27.30 21.06
C ARG A 51 2.87 28.43 21.27
N GLN A 52 1.96 28.25 22.22
CA GLN A 52 1.06 29.32 22.61
C GLN A 52 1.84 30.36 23.42
N ASN A 53 1.78 31.63 23.02
CA ASN A 53 2.37 32.71 23.78
C ASN A 53 1.48 32.98 25.02
N PRO A 54 1.99 32.80 26.26
CA PRO A 54 1.18 32.96 27.47
C PRO A 54 0.73 34.40 27.72
N LEU A 55 1.35 35.39 27.07
CA LEU A 55 1.04 36.80 27.26
C LEU A 55 0.00 37.32 26.26
N THR A 56 0.00 36.83 25.01
CA THR A 56 -0.91 37.29 23.96
C THR A 56 -2.00 36.27 23.59
N GLY A 57 -1.84 35.01 24.01
CA GLY A 57 -2.76 33.91 23.65
C GLY A 57 -2.64 33.44 22.19
N GLU A 58 -1.77 34.05 21.40
CA GLU A 58 -1.56 33.72 19.99
C GLU A 58 -0.66 32.48 19.81
N TRP A 59 -0.93 31.71 18.76
CA TRP A 59 -0.09 30.58 18.35
C TRP A 59 1.05 31.10 17.50
N VAL A 60 2.26 31.12 18.06
CA VAL A 60 3.46 31.61 17.38
C VAL A 60 4.35 30.43 17.03
N LEU A 61 4.94 30.48 15.83
CA LEU A 61 5.94 29.51 15.40
C LEU A 61 7.22 29.72 16.22
N GLU A 62 7.74 28.66 16.84
CA GLU A 62 8.98 28.77 17.62
C GLU A 62 10.18 28.98 16.66
N GLU A 63 10.97 30.03 16.90
CA GLU A 63 12.09 30.40 16.02
C GLU A 63 13.10 29.25 15.91
N GLY A 64 13.33 28.75 14.70
CA GLY A 64 14.23 27.63 14.43
C GLY A 64 13.65 26.23 14.68
N ALA A 65 12.34 26.12 14.99
CA ALA A 65 11.68 24.82 15.10
C ALA A 65 11.67 24.09 13.76
N ARG A 66 12.07 22.81 13.78
CA ARG A 66 12.15 21.95 12.60
C ARG A 66 11.18 20.79 12.74
N ILE A 67 10.48 20.49 11.66
CA ILE A 67 9.62 19.31 11.63
C ILE A 67 10.47 18.04 11.46
N ALA A 68 10.02 16.92 12.03
CA ALA A 68 10.63 15.63 11.79
C ALA A 68 10.70 15.32 10.27
N PRO A 69 11.72 14.58 9.82
CA PRO A 69 11.85 14.22 8.41
C PRO A 69 10.68 13.34 7.97
N PHE A 70 10.32 13.44 6.68
CA PHE A 70 9.17 12.74 6.11
C PHE A 70 9.21 11.23 6.37
N SER A 71 10.38 10.59 6.34
CA SER A 71 10.52 9.15 6.60
C SER A 71 10.15 8.75 8.02
N GLU A 72 10.42 9.60 9.02
CA GLU A 72 10.04 9.34 10.42
C GLU A 72 8.53 9.49 10.61
N ILE A 73 7.92 10.51 10.01
CA ILE A 73 6.46 10.72 10.08
C ILE A 73 5.71 9.66 9.28
N LEU A 74 6.23 9.28 8.11
CA LEU A 74 5.67 8.19 7.31
C LEU A 74 5.74 6.86 8.06
N GLY A 75 6.85 6.63 8.78
CA GLY A 75 7.01 5.54 9.73
C GLY A 75 6.46 4.21 9.22
N SER A 76 5.46 3.69 9.93
CA SER A 76 4.81 2.42 9.58
C SER A 76 3.55 2.58 8.73
N ALA A 77 3.16 3.78 8.29
CA ALA A 77 1.85 4.04 7.68
C ALA A 77 1.54 3.18 6.44
N LEU A 78 2.57 2.78 5.68
CA LEU A 78 2.43 1.95 4.48
C LEU A 78 2.63 0.45 4.74
N THR A 79 2.91 0.02 5.97
CA THR A 79 3.15 -1.40 6.28
C THR A 79 1.92 -2.27 6.04
N GLY A 80 0.72 -1.73 6.18
CA GLY A 80 -0.53 -2.43 5.83
C GLY A 80 -0.56 -2.90 4.37
N PHE A 81 -0.08 -2.06 3.44
CA PHE A 81 0.03 -2.43 2.02
C PHE A 81 1.10 -3.48 1.77
N LEU A 82 2.22 -3.44 2.51
CA LEU A 82 3.27 -4.47 2.43
C LEU A 82 2.75 -5.83 2.93
N ILE A 83 2.07 -5.86 4.07
CA ILE A 83 1.46 -7.08 4.61
C ILE A 83 0.45 -7.65 3.63
N LEU A 84 -0.40 -6.78 3.05
CA LEU A 84 -1.37 -7.19 2.04
C LEU A 84 -0.68 -7.76 0.79
N ALA A 85 0.34 -7.09 0.25
CA ALA A 85 1.11 -7.59 -0.89
C ALA A 85 1.78 -8.95 -0.60
N CYS A 86 2.35 -9.13 0.59
CA CYS A 86 2.91 -10.40 1.03
C CYS A 86 1.83 -11.50 1.14
N SER A 87 0.65 -11.17 1.68
CA SER A 87 -0.46 -12.13 1.76
C SER A 87 -0.92 -12.57 0.36
N LEU A 88 -0.94 -11.66 -0.61
CA LEU A 88 -1.27 -11.98 -2.00
C LEU A 88 -0.24 -12.91 -2.64
N LEU A 89 1.04 -12.74 -2.33
CA LEU A 89 2.09 -13.67 -2.77
C LEU A 89 1.90 -15.07 -2.18
N VAL A 90 1.49 -15.17 -0.91
CA VAL A 90 1.14 -16.46 -0.30
C VAL A 90 -0.06 -17.09 -1.01
N PHE A 91 -1.08 -16.30 -1.35
CA PHE A 91 -2.22 -16.78 -2.13
C PHE A 91 -1.80 -17.35 -3.48
N VAL A 92 -0.87 -16.71 -4.21
CA VAL A 92 -0.30 -17.27 -5.46
C VAL A 92 0.22 -18.69 -5.25
N VAL A 93 1.01 -18.89 -4.18
CA VAL A 93 1.60 -20.20 -3.87
C VAL A 93 0.52 -21.22 -3.51
N LEU A 94 -0.48 -20.84 -2.72
CA LEU A 94 -1.60 -21.70 -2.36
C LEU A 94 -2.46 -22.10 -3.56
N HIS A 95 -2.73 -21.15 -4.48
CA HIS A 95 -3.43 -21.45 -5.74
C HIS A 95 -2.64 -22.44 -6.58
N TYR A 96 -1.31 -22.28 -6.63
CA TYR A 96 -0.43 -23.22 -7.31
C TYR A 96 -0.52 -24.60 -6.67
N GLN A 97 -0.28 -24.72 -5.36
CA GLN A 97 -0.32 -26.00 -4.63
C GLN A 97 -1.68 -26.71 -4.73
N SER A 98 -2.79 -25.97 -4.59
CA SER A 98 -4.14 -26.51 -4.75
C SER A 98 -4.34 -27.13 -6.13
N HIS A 99 -3.77 -26.51 -7.17
CA HIS A 99 -3.81 -27.07 -8.51
C HIS A 99 -2.97 -28.35 -8.64
N PHE A 100 -1.81 -28.43 -7.97
CA PHE A 100 -0.94 -29.62 -7.95
C PHE A 100 -1.53 -30.81 -7.19
N HIS A 101 -2.23 -30.57 -6.09
CA HIS A 101 -2.72 -31.65 -5.22
C HIS A 101 -4.21 -31.98 -5.39
N GLY A 102 -5.02 -31.04 -5.89
CA GLY A 102 -6.48 -31.09 -5.74
C GLY A 102 -7.29 -31.47 -6.97
N SER A 103 -6.74 -31.47 -8.19
CA SER A 103 -7.58 -31.63 -9.39
C SER A 103 -7.01 -32.59 -10.45
N ARG A 104 -7.86 -33.50 -10.94
CA ARG A 104 -7.64 -34.24 -12.20
C ARG A 104 -7.47 -33.30 -13.42
N SER A 105 -7.68 -32.00 -13.24
CA SER A 105 -7.48 -30.97 -14.27
C SER A 105 -6.01 -30.84 -14.69
N ILE A 106 -5.03 -31.26 -13.88
CA ILE A 106 -3.64 -31.36 -14.33
C ILE A 106 -3.50 -32.22 -15.58
N TYR A 107 -4.21 -33.35 -15.64
CA TYR A 107 -4.16 -34.23 -16.81
C TYR A 107 -4.86 -33.62 -18.03
N LEU A 108 -5.89 -32.79 -17.81
CA LEU A 108 -6.58 -32.05 -18.88
C LEU A 108 -5.72 -30.88 -19.39
N MET A 109 -5.11 -30.11 -18.47
CA MET A 109 -4.21 -28.99 -18.75
C MET A 109 -2.95 -29.46 -19.49
N ARG A 110 -2.43 -30.65 -19.20
CA ARG A 110 -1.25 -31.21 -19.88
C ARG A 110 -1.51 -31.55 -21.36
N ARG A 111 -2.78 -31.66 -21.78
CA ARG A 111 -3.21 -31.86 -23.18
C ARG A 111 -3.55 -30.55 -23.89
N LEU A 112 -3.64 -29.42 -23.19
CA LEU A 112 -3.82 -28.14 -23.87
C LEU A 112 -2.57 -27.83 -24.70
N PRO A 113 -2.75 -27.30 -25.92
CA PRO A 113 -1.63 -26.91 -26.78
C PRO A 113 -0.77 -25.81 -26.15
N ASP A 114 -1.36 -25.00 -25.25
CA ASP A 114 -0.67 -23.97 -24.49
C ASP A 114 -0.50 -24.36 -23.01
N ARG A 115 0.76 -24.46 -22.59
CA ARG A 115 1.19 -24.85 -21.23
C ARG A 115 1.12 -23.68 -20.25
N TRP A 116 1.07 -22.45 -20.76
CA TRP A 116 1.09 -21.22 -19.97
C TRP A 116 -0.29 -20.79 -19.47
N GLU A 117 -1.35 -21.35 -20.02
CA GLU A 117 -2.71 -20.92 -19.70
C GLU A 117 -3.07 -21.15 -18.22
N LEU A 118 -2.50 -22.20 -17.61
CA LEU A 118 -2.61 -22.46 -16.18
C LEU A 118 -1.96 -21.35 -15.35
N HIS A 119 -0.70 -21.02 -15.65
CA HIS A 119 0.04 -19.98 -14.94
C HIS A 119 -0.66 -18.63 -15.08
N ARG A 120 -1.16 -18.33 -16.27
CA ARG A 120 -1.89 -17.08 -16.51
C ARG A 120 -3.16 -16.99 -15.68
N ARG A 121 -3.92 -18.08 -15.54
CA ARG A 121 -5.14 -18.09 -14.72
C ARG A 121 -4.85 -17.97 -13.22
N CYS A 122 -3.83 -18.68 -12.72
CA CYS A 122 -3.47 -18.62 -11.30
C CYS A 122 -2.78 -17.30 -10.91
N LEU A 123 -2.09 -16.64 -11.84
CA LEU A 123 -1.34 -15.42 -11.55
C LEU A 123 -2.14 -14.14 -11.81
N VAL A 124 -3.05 -14.10 -12.78
CA VAL A 124 -3.71 -12.85 -13.18
C VAL A 124 -4.46 -12.20 -12.03
N GLY A 125 -5.25 -12.95 -11.25
CA GLY A 125 -5.96 -12.44 -10.08
C GLY A 125 -5.02 -11.81 -9.03
N PRO A 126 -4.11 -12.58 -8.43
CA PRO A 126 -3.22 -12.08 -7.39
C PRO A 126 -2.20 -11.04 -7.88
N VAL A 127 -1.68 -11.16 -9.10
CA VAL A 127 -0.76 -10.16 -9.68
C VAL A 127 -1.48 -8.83 -9.90
N LEU A 128 -2.72 -8.85 -10.38
CA LEU A 128 -3.52 -7.64 -10.50
C LEU A 128 -3.80 -7.02 -9.12
N GLY A 129 -4.08 -7.85 -8.10
CA GLY A 129 -4.21 -7.41 -6.71
C GLY A 129 -2.95 -6.72 -6.18
N ILE A 130 -1.78 -7.32 -6.38
CA ILE A 130 -0.48 -6.75 -5.97
C ILE A 130 -0.24 -5.42 -6.70
N LEU A 131 -0.49 -5.38 -8.00
CA LEU A 131 -0.34 -4.16 -8.79
C LEU A 131 -1.23 -3.04 -8.25
N CYS A 132 -2.51 -3.32 -7.96
CA CYS A 132 -3.42 -2.37 -7.35
C CYS A 132 -2.90 -1.87 -5.99
N CYS A 133 -2.36 -2.76 -5.15
CA CYS A 133 -1.78 -2.38 -3.85
C CYS A 133 -0.58 -1.44 -4.03
N VAL A 134 0.34 -1.76 -4.93
CA VAL A 134 1.54 -0.95 -5.20
C VAL A 134 1.18 0.42 -5.76
N VAL A 135 0.26 0.46 -6.73
CA VAL A 135 -0.22 1.73 -7.31
C VAL A 135 -0.90 2.59 -6.25
N THR A 136 -1.79 2.00 -5.44
CA THR A 136 -2.49 2.74 -4.38
C THR A 136 -1.52 3.27 -3.33
N ALA A 137 -0.57 2.44 -2.87
CA ALA A 137 0.46 2.86 -1.93
C ALA A 137 1.36 3.97 -2.50
N GLY A 138 1.72 3.89 -3.78
CA GLY A 138 2.50 4.93 -4.47
C GLY A 138 1.75 6.25 -4.57
N ILE A 139 0.46 6.22 -4.92
CA ILE A 139 -0.39 7.42 -4.97
C ILE A 139 -0.50 8.05 -3.59
N LEU A 140 -0.76 7.25 -2.54
CA LEU A 140 -0.84 7.75 -1.16
C LEU A 140 0.49 8.33 -0.69
N LEU A 141 1.61 7.69 -0.99
CA LEU A 141 2.95 8.19 -0.65
C LEU A 141 3.18 9.55 -1.30
N LEU A 142 2.90 9.69 -2.60
CA LEU A 142 3.04 10.97 -3.31
C LEU A 142 2.12 12.06 -2.74
N LEU A 143 0.88 11.69 -2.39
CA LEU A 143 -0.08 12.61 -1.78
C LEU A 143 0.40 13.06 -0.38
N TYR A 144 0.86 12.13 0.46
CA TYR A 144 1.41 12.44 1.77
C TYR A 144 2.67 13.30 1.69
N PHE A 145 3.54 13.02 0.72
CA PHE A 145 4.71 13.84 0.46
C PHE A 145 4.35 15.25 -0.01
N ALA A 146 3.35 15.36 -0.90
CA ALA A 146 2.83 16.66 -1.34
C ALA A 146 2.24 17.45 -0.16
N VAL A 147 1.40 16.82 0.67
CA VAL A 147 0.83 17.44 1.88
C VAL A 147 1.95 17.92 2.80
N TYR A 148 2.94 17.07 3.09
CA TYR A 148 4.09 17.44 3.91
C TYR A 148 4.83 18.66 3.33
N ARG A 149 5.05 18.69 2.00
CA ARG A 149 5.83 19.77 1.36
C ARG A 149 5.07 21.09 1.23
N PHE A 150 3.76 21.06 1.02
CA PHE A 150 2.93 22.25 0.83
C PHE A 150 2.37 22.81 2.14
N ALA A 151 2.05 21.96 3.13
CA ALA A 151 1.49 22.39 4.40
C ALA A 151 2.55 22.73 5.47
N THR A 152 3.81 22.36 5.25
CA THR A 152 4.94 22.78 6.09
C THR A 152 5.58 24.05 5.52
N PRO A 153 5.73 25.13 6.31
CA PRO A 153 6.46 26.32 5.89
C PRO A 153 7.94 25.97 5.62
N GLN A 154 8.54 26.59 4.60
CA GLN A 154 9.88 26.22 4.11
C GLN A 154 10.98 26.38 5.16
N GLU A 155 10.78 27.28 6.12
CA GLU A 155 11.70 27.57 7.23
C GLU A 155 11.82 26.40 8.22
N CYS A 156 10.79 25.56 8.34
CA CYS A 156 10.77 24.42 9.25
C CYS A 156 11.23 23.11 8.60
N LEU A 157 11.48 23.11 7.28
CA LEU A 157 11.96 21.93 6.58
C LEU A 157 13.44 21.71 6.86
N THR A 158 13.79 20.50 7.29
CA THR A 158 15.18 20.09 7.36
C THR A 158 15.79 20.07 5.95
N PRO A 159 16.91 20.76 5.71
CA PRO A 159 17.56 20.74 4.41
C PRO A 159 18.06 19.31 4.13
N LEU A 160 17.70 18.79 2.96
CA LEU A 160 18.03 17.42 2.49
C LEU A 160 19.53 17.09 2.47
N GLY A 161 20.42 18.07 2.68
CA GLY A 161 21.87 17.92 2.70
C GLY A 161 22.57 18.16 4.05
N GLY A 162 21.81 18.36 5.14
CA GLY A 162 22.39 18.73 6.45
C GLY A 162 23.21 17.65 7.16
N GLU A 163 23.05 16.38 6.80
CA GLU A 163 23.76 15.27 7.47
C GLU A 163 25.23 15.12 7.03
N LEU A 164 25.65 15.75 5.93
CA LEU A 164 27.02 15.64 5.41
C LEU A 164 28.00 16.68 5.97
N TYR A 165 27.53 17.68 6.74
CA TYR A 165 28.39 18.76 7.27
C TYR A 165 28.41 18.82 8.81
N GLY A 166 27.71 17.91 9.50
CA GLY A 166 27.52 17.93 10.96
C GLY A 166 28.33 16.90 11.75
N ARG A 167 29.39 16.32 11.18
CA ARG A 167 30.40 15.55 11.94
C ARG A 167 31.73 16.29 11.87
N ALA A 168 31.88 17.26 12.77
CA ALA A 168 33.18 17.71 13.25
C ALA A 168 33.54 16.89 14.50
#